data_AF-A0A1Z9RUS4-F1
#
_entry.id   AF-A0A1Z9RUS4-F1
#
_cell.length_a   1.000
_cell.length_b   1.000
_cell.length_c   1.000
_cell.angle_alpha   90.00
_cell.angle_beta   90.00
_cell.angle_gamma   90.00
#
_symmetry.space_group_name_H-M   'P 1'
#
loop_
_entity.id
_entity.type
_entity.pdbx_description
1 polymer ?
#
loop_
_entity_poly.entity_id
_entity_poly.type
_entity_poly.pdbx_seq_one_letter_code
_entity_poly.pdbx_strand_id
1 'polypeptide(L)'
;MIQHNRKIPTFVLCVLALLLIDGCRKDFSATAEHKASYGWEMYELKDYLKSKEWFTNSVMTNEKWKDGYNGLGWSYAKLLELDSLDTENIGSIRTFHRGLIQPKDPWNSTDVHLEILAGLTFAYHAKGNNSEAVKFGSALIDSTLIGLNPSRWHSWAFSHDSTLNYLDLRITMASSYFALAKFDSTHKHLKVVLDSLGSSSLLINDYSTLLGRQKVAQQLDSLQKILQQK
;
A
#
# COMPACT_ATOMS: atom_id res chain seq x y z
N MET A 1 -56.71 43.54 -38.63
CA MET A 1 -56.15 42.34 -37.96
C MET A 1 -54.70 42.21 -38.41
N ILE A 2 -53.76 42.80 -37.67
CA ILE A 2 -52.35 42.93 -38.07
C ILE A 2 -51.60 41.69 -37.60
N GLN A 3 -51.16 40.84 -38.53
CA GLN A 3 -50.23 39.76 -38.25
C GLN A 3 -48.81 40.33 -38.21
N HIS A 4 -48.22 40.41 -37.02
CA HIS A 4 -46.82 40.78 -36.85
C HIS A 4 -45.94 39.56 -37.17
N ASN A 5 -45.41 39.53 -38.40
CA ASN A 5 -44.44 38.53 -38.81
C ASN A 5 -43.08 38.88 -38.19
N ARG A 6 -42.79 38.33 -37.00
CA ARG A 6 -41.49 38.48 -36.33
C ARG A 6 -40.43 37.71 -37.12
N LYS A 7 -39.72 38.40 -38.01
CA LYS A 7 -38.53 37.85 -38.67
C LYS A 7 -37.45 37.65 -37.62
N ILE A 8 -37.14 36.40 -37.32
CA ILE A 8 -35.99 36.06 -36.47
C ILE A 8 -34.74 36.56 -37.18
N PRO A 9 -33.93 37.44 -36.56
CA PRO A 9 -32.74 37.98 -37.20
C PRO A 9 -31.76 36.84 -37.49
N THR A 10 -31.28 36.76 -38.72
CA THR A 10 -30.40 35.70 -39.25
C THR A 10 -29.17 35.45 -38.37
N PHE A 11 -28.72 36.48 -37.65
CA PHE A 11 -27.66 36.41 -36.64
C PHE A 11 -27.95 35.43 -35.50
N VAL A 12 -29.19 35.39 -35.00
CA VAL A 12 -29.62 34.47 -33.93
C VAL A 12 -29.63 33.02 -34.43
N LEU A 13 -30.00 32.81 -35.71
CA LEU A 13 -29.93 31.49 -36.33
C LEU A 13 -28.48 31.01 -36.49
N CYS A 14 -27.56 31.90 -36.88
CA CYS A 14 -26.13 31.57 -36.99
C CYS A 14 -25.49 31.25 -35.63
N VAL A 15 -25.85 31.98 -34.56
CA VAL A 15 -25.34 31.71 -33.20
C VAL A 15 -25.87 30.38 -32.65
N LEU A 16 -27.15 30.04 -32.91
CA LEU A 16 -27.68 28.71 -32.55
C LEU A 16 -27.02 27.58 -33.35
N ALA A 17 -26.71 27.79 -34.63
CA ALA A 17 -26.01 26.80 -35.45
C ALA A 17 -24.56 26.57 -34.97
N LEU A 18 -23.90 27.61 -34.45
CA LEU A 18 -22.57 27.52 -33.83
C LEU A 18 -22.57 26.78 -32.48
N LEU A 19 -23.73 26.59 -31.84
CA LEU A 19 -23.87 25.75 -30.63
C LEU A 19 -24.12 24.26 -30.97
N LEU A 20 -24.37 23.94 -32.25
CA LEU A 20 -24.64 22.58 -32.74
C LEU A 20 -23.44 21.95 -33.45
N ILE A 21 -22.37 22.72 -33.71
CA ILE A 21 -21.08 22.19 -34.16
C ILE A 21 -20.38 21.51 -32.98
N ASP A 22 -20.67 20.22 -32.82
CA ASP A 22 -19.85 19.23 -32.15
C ASP A 22 -19.10 19.70 -30.90
N GLY A 23 -19.82 19.69 -29.78
CA GLY A 23 -19.23 19.24 -28.53
C GLY A 23 -18.84 17.76 -28.64
N CYS A 24 -17.99 17.38 -29.60
CA CYS A 24 -17.29 16.10 -29.64
C CYS A 24 -16.35 16.08 -28.44
N ARG A 25 -16.90 15.78 -27.25
CA ARG A 25 -16.07 15.28 -26.16
C ARG A 25 -15.48 13.99 -26.69
N LYS A 26 -14.20 14.00 -27.09
CA LYS A 26 -13.46 12.78 -27.45
C LYS A 26 -13.76 11.74 -26.38
N ASP A 27 -14.10 10.52 -26.78
CA ASP A 27 -14.22 9.39 -25.87
C ASP A 27 -12.92 9.26 -25.10
N PHE A 28 -12.95 9.68 -23.84
CA PHE A 28 -11.81 9.57 -22.96
C PHE A 28 -11.76 8.15 -22.43
N SER A 29 -10.89 7.33 -23.02
CA SER A 29 -10.59 6.01 -22.47
C SER A 29 -9.67 6.19 -21.26
N ALA A 30 -10.15 5.83 -20.08
CA ALA A 30 -9.35 5.91 -18.86
C ALA A 30 -8.13 4.98 -18.95
N THR A 31 -6.94 5.55 -18.81
CA THR A 31 -5.66 4.83 -18.72
C THR A 31 -5.60 3.98 -17.44
N ALA A 32 -4.63 3.07 -17.36
CA ALA A 32 -4.37 2.31 -16.14
C ALA A 32 -4.04 3.21 -14.95
N GLU A 33 -3.34 4.32 -15.18
CA GLU A 33 -3.05 5.35 -14.18
C GLU A 33 -4.33 5.97 -13.62
N HIS A 34 -5.24 6.49 -14.46
CA HIS A 34 -6.51 7.06 -14.00
C HIS A 34 -7.33 6.07 -13.16
N LYS A 35 -7.32 4.79 -13.55
CA LYS A 35 -8.00 3.72 -12.82
C LYS A 35 -7.33 3.42 -11.48
N ALA A 36 -6.00 3.41 -11.44
CA ALA A 36 -5.23 3.23 -10.19
C ALA A 36 -5.45 4.41 -9.23
N SER A 37 -5.39 5.65 -9.73
CA SER A 37 -5.65 6.85 -8.93
C SER A 37 -7.03 6.81 -8.28
N TYR A 38 -8.07 6.43 -9.04
CA TYR A 38 -9.41 6.28 -8.47
C TYR A 38 -9.52 5.07 -7.53
N GLY A 39 -8.75 4.00 -7.78
CA GLY A 39 -8.63 2.88 -6.85
C GLY A 39 -8.06 3.29 -5.49
N TRP A 40 -7.09 4.20 -5.47
CA TRP A 40 -6.54 4.78 -4.24
C TRP A 40 -7.54 5.68 -3.54
N GLU A 41 -8.31 6.49 -4.26
CA GLU A 41 -9.40 7.28 -3.68
C GLU A 41 -10.40 6.38 -2.93
N MET A 42 -10.81 5.25 -3.53
CA MET A 42 -11.69 4.29 -2.87
C MET A 42 -11.01 3.61 -1.67
N TYR A 43 -9.70 3.34 -1.76
CA TYR A 43 -8.93 2.74 -0.66
C TYR A 43 -8.91 3.66 0.57
N GLU A 44 -8.63 4.95 0.36
CA GLU A 44 -8.59 5.98 1.41
C GLU A 44 -9.97 6.23 2.03
N LEU A 45 -11.04 6.11 1.23
CA LEU A 45 -12.42 6.09 1.70
C LEU A 45 -12.82 4.78 2.42
N LYS A 46 -11.89 3.82 2.55
CA LYS A 46 -12.10 2.49 3.14
C LYS A 46 -13.11 1.61 2.40
N ASP A 47 -13.47 1.98 1.16
CA ASP A 47 -14.24 1.13 0.25
C ASP A 47 -13.30 0.17 -0.49
N TYR A 48 -12.80 -0.82 0.27
CA TYR A 48 -11.79 -1.75 -0.23
C TYR A 48 -12.32 -2.68 -1.33
N LEU A 49 -13.63 -2.94 -1.37
CA LEU A 49 -14.27 -3.71 -2.44
C LEU A 49 -14.21 -2.95 -3.77
N LYS A 50 -14.60 -1.68 -3.76
CA LYS A 50 -14.54 -0.84 -4.97
C LYS A 50 -13.10 -0.51 -5.34
N SER A 51 -12.24 -0.28 -4.35
CA SER A 51 -10.80 -0.14 -4.58
C SER A 51 -10.21 -1.34 -5.33
N LYS A 52 -10.50 -2.57 -4.86
CA LYS A 52 -10.11 -3.82 -5.53
C LYS A 52 -10.59 -3.87 -6.98
N GLU A 53 -11.83 -3.47 -7.25
CA GLU A 53 -12.39 -3.42 -8.61
C GLU A 53 -11.60 -2.48 -9.51
N TRP A 54 -11.32 -1.25 -9.05
CA TRP A 54 -10.60 -0.25 -9.84
C TRP A 54 -9.16 -0.62 -10.13
N PHE A 55 -8.46 -1.20 -9.16
CA PHE A 55 -7.11 -1.71 -9.41
C PHE A 55 -7.10 -2.94 -10.32
N THR A 56 -8.10 -3.81 -10.23
CA THR A 56 -8.27 -4.91 -11.20
C THR A 56 -8.42 -4.34 -12.61
N ASN A 57 -9.27 -3.34 -12.78
CA ASN A 57 -9.46 -2.65 -14.06
C ASN A 57 -8.18 -1.95 -14.54
N SER A 58 -7.38 -1.38 -13.63
CA SER A 58 -6.07 -0.78 -13.94
C SER A 58 -5.11 -1.81 -14.52
N VAL A 59 -4.94 -2.95 -13.83
CA VAL A 59 -4.07 -4.06 -14.27
C VAL A 59 -4.55 -4.65 -15.60
N MET A 60 -5.86 -4.81 -15.80
CA MET A 60 -6.41 -5.28 -17.09
C MET A 60 -6.18 -4.30 -18.25
N THR A 61 -6.07 -3.01 -17.94
CA THR A 61 -5.82 -1.97 -18.96
C THR A 61 -4.35 -1.92 -19.35
N ASN A 62 -3.45 -2.15 -18.40
CA ASN A 62 -2.02 -2.27 -18.64
C ASN A 62 -1.39 -3.19 -17.59
N GLU A 63 -1.06 -4.42 -18.00
CA GLU A 63 -0.44 -5.42 -17.14
C GLU A 63 0.98 -5.05 -16.67
N LYS A 64 1.58 -3.98 -17.21
CA LYS A 64 2.88 -3.45 -16.76
C LYS A 64 2.74 -2.32 -15.75
N TRP A 65 1.50 -1.91 -15.43
CA TRP A 65 1.24 -0.83 -14.48
C TRP A 65 1.45 -1.32 -13.04
N LYS A 66 2.68 -1.16 -12.54
CA LYS A 66 3.11 -1.63 -11.22
C LYS A 66 2.19 -1.17 -10.09
N ASP A 67 1.77 0.09 -10.11
CA ASP A 67 0.92 0.65 -9.06
C ASP A 67 -0.47 0.02 -9.03
N GLY A 68 -0.96 -0.47 -10.19
CA GLY A 68 -2.18 -1.28 -10.25
C GLY A 68 -2.09 -2.54 -9.39
N TYR A 69 -0.95 -3.23 -9.40
CA TYR A 69 -0.72 -4.39 -8.53
C TYR A 69 -0.49 -4.00 -7.07
N ASN A 70 0.19 -2.88 -6.82
CA ASN A 70 0.39 -2.36 -5.45
C ASN A 70 -0.97 -2.15 -4.77
N GLY A 71 -1.81 -1.31 -5.37
CA GLY A 71 -3.14 -1.04 -4.85
C GLY A 71 -4.01 -2.28 -4.74
N LEU A 72 -4.02 -3.13 -5.77
CA LEU A 72 -4.78 -4.38 -5.72
C LEU A 72 -4.34 -5.28 -4.55
N GLY A 73 -3.04 -5.39 -4.31
CA GLY A 73 -2.49 -6.19 -3.20
C GLY A 73 -2.89 -5.65 -1.83
N TRP A 74 -2.88 -4.33 -1.64
CA TRP A 74 -3.33 -3.69 -0.41
C TRP A 74 -4.85 -3.84 -0.20
N SER A 75 -5.66 -3.69 -1.25
CA SER A 75 -7.11 -3.87 -1.17
C SER A 75 -7.47 -5.32 -0.81
N TYR A 76 -6.80 -6.31 -1.41
CA TYR A 76 -6.95 -7.71 -0.99
C TYR A 76 -6.56 -7.91 0.49
N ALA A 77 -5.46 -7.31 0.96
CA ALA A 77 -5.03 -7.45 2.36
C ALA A 77 -6.06 -6.88 3.34
N LYS A 78 -6.64 -5.71 3.05
CA LYS A 78 -7.69 -5.09 3.88
C LYS A 78 -8.98 -5.90 3.91
N LEU A 79 -9.27 -6.64 2.85
CA LEU A 79 -10.40 -7.59 2.77
C LEU A 79 -10.09 -8.95 3.41
N LEU A 80 -8.90 -9.14 3.98
CA LEU A 80 -8.42 -10.42 4.52
C LEU A 80 -8.39 -11.55 3.49
N GLU A 81 -8.39 -11.20 2.20
CA GLU A 81 -8.24 -12.09 1.05
C GLU A 81 -6.74 -12.38 0.84
N LEU A 82 -6.15 -13.02 1.85
CA LEU A 82 -4.76 -13.41 1.86
C LEU A 82 -4.65 -14.80 1.22
N ASP A 83 -3.93 -14.89 0.11
CA ASP A 83 -3.64 -16.15 -0.57
C ASP A 83 -2.25 -16.69 -0.22
N SER A 84 -1.90 -17.82 -0.81
CA SER A 84 -0.54 -18.37 -0.80
C SER A 84 -0.16 -18.70 -2.24
N LEU A 85 1.15 -18.66 -2.54
CA LEU A 85 1.65 -18.84 -3.91
C LEU A 85 1.34 -20.23 -4.50
N ASP A 86 1.00 -21.20 -3.67
CA ASP A 86 0.65 -22.59 -4.00
C ASP A 86 -0.86 -22.84 -4.24
N THR A 87 -1.71 -21.82 -4.10
CA THR A 87 -3.17 -21.94 -4.35
C THR A 87 -3.59 -21.21 -5.62
N GLU A 88 -4.58 -21.72 -6.37
CA GLU A 88 -5.08 -21.05 -7.58
C GLU A 88 -5.77 -19.69 -7.28
N ASN A 89 -6.13 -19.44 -6.03
CA ASN A 89 -6.73 -18.19 -5.59
C ASN A 89 -5.76 -17.02 -5.81
N ILE A 90 -6.32 -15.90 -6.28
CA ILE A 90 -5.61 -14.63 -6.41
C ILE A 90 -6.00 -13.77 -5.20
N GLY A 91 -5.03 -13.50 -4.34
CA GLY A 91 -5.16 -12.61 -3.20
C GLY A 91 -3.96 -11.68 -3.08
N SER A 92 -3.77 -11.13 -1.88
CA SER A 92 -2.79 -10.08 -1.63
C SER A 92 -1.35 -10.48 -1.97
N ILE A 93 -0.91 -11.67 -1.55
CA ILE A 93 0.49 -12.10 -1.69
C ILE A 93 0.83 -12.30 -3.16
N ARG A 94 0.04 -13.06 -3.91
CA ARG A 94 0.31 -13.28 -5.35
C ARG A 94 0.28 -11.97 -6.13
N THR A 95 -0.63 -11.07 -5.77
CA THR A 95 -0.76 -9.77 -6.44
C THR A 95 0.48 -8.92 -6.23
N PHE A 96 0.97 -8.81 -4.98
CA PHE A 96 2.20 -8.09 -4.69
C PHE A 96 3.41 -8.69 -5.42
N HIS A 97 3.55 -10.02 -5.46
CA HIS A 97 4.61 -10.69 -6.22
C HIS A 97 4.55 -10.35 -7.73
N ARG A 98 3.36 -10.33 -8.31
CA ARG A 98 3.16 -9.89 -9.71
C ARG A 98 3.51 -8.41 -9.90
N GLY A 99 3.30 -7.56 -8.90
CA GLY A 99 3.71 -6.16 -8.92
C GLY A 99 5.23 -5.97 -8.86
N LEU A 100 5.95 -6.79 -8.07
CA LEU A 100 7.41 -6.69 -7.92
C LEU A 100 8.15 -6.82 -9.27
N ILE A 101 7.66 -7.68 -10.16
CA ILE A 101 8.29 -7.95 -11.45
C ILE A 101 8.01 -6.89 -12.53
N GLN A 102 7.06 -5.97 -12.28
CA GLN A 102 6.74 -4.93 -13.24
C GLN A 102 7.82 -3.84 -13.30
N PRO A 103 7.94 -3.10 -14.42
CA PRO A 103 8.86 -1.96 -14.48
C PRO A 103 8.49 -0.87 -13.48
N LYS A 104 9.48 -0.13 -13.00
CA LYS A 104 9.25 1.11 -12.25
C LYS A 104 8.67 2.15 -13.20
N ASP A 105 7.65 2.87 -12.77
CA ASP A 105 7.20 4.09 -13.45
C ASP A 105 8.18 5.22 -13.14
N PRO A 106 8.87 5.81 -14.14
CA PRO A 106 9.80 6.91 -13.91
C PRO A 106 9.13 8.20 -13.43
N TRP A 107 7.82 8.34 -13.60
CA TRP A 107 7.07 9.56 -13.26
C TRP A 107 6.36 9.47 -11.90
N ASN A 108 6.27 8.28 -11.31
CA ASN A 108 5.70 8.10 -9.99
C ASN A 108 6.72 8.49 -8.90
N SER A 109 6.36 9.48 -8.09
CA SER A 109 7.17 9.96 -6.97
C SER A 109 7.18 9.00 -5.77
N THR A 110 6.14 8.16 -5.64
CA THR A 110 6.09 7.07 -4.67
C THR A 110 7.03 5.96 -5.09
N ASP A 111 7.83 5.46 -4.15
CA ASP A 111 8.58 4.23 -4.38
C ASP A 111 7.68 3.02 -4.21
N VAL A 112 6.87 2.76 -5.24
CA VAL A 112 5.89 1.65 -5.29
C VAL A 112 6.56 0.29 -5.00
N HIS A 113 7.85 0.14 -5.32
CA HIS A 113 8.57 -1.08 -5.00
C HIS A 113 8.69 -1.30 -3.49
N LEU A 114 9.00 -0.25 -2.73
CA LEU A 114 9.06 -0.32 -1.27
C LEU A 114 7.69 -0.60 -0.65
N GLU A 115 6.62 -0.03 -1.20
CA GLU A 115 5.26 -0.29 -0.70
C GLU A 115 4.83 -1.74 -0.91
N ILE A 116 5.17 -2.33 -2.06
CA ILE A 116 4.91 -3.74 -2.33
C ILE A 116 5.72 -4.64 -1.35
N LEU A 117 6.98 -4.31 -1.08
CA LEU A 117 7.79 -5.05 -0.11
C LEU A 117 7.21 -4.95 1.31
N ALA A 118 6.68 -3.80 1.69
CA ALA A 118 5.98 -3.61 2.96
C ALA A 118 4.71 -4.46 3.01
N GLY A 119 3.89 -4.41 1.96
CA GLY A 119 2.68 -5.20 1.81
C GLY A 119 2.94 -6.71 1.96
N LEU A 120 3.97 -7.23 1.30
CA LEU A 120 4.40 -8.63 1.44
C LEU A 120 4.83 -8.96 2.87
N THR A 121 5.56 -8.06 3.54
CA THR A 121 6.00 -8.25 4.92
C THR A 121 4.80 -8.45 5.85
N PHE A 122 3.81 -7.58 5.77
CA PHE A 122 2.60 -7.68 6.59
C PHE A 122 1.74 -8.89 6.21
N ALA A 123 1.54 -9.14 4.91
CA ALA A 123 0.68 -10.23 4.44
C ALA A 123 1.25 -11.61 4.84
N TYR A 124 2.57 -11.82 4.70
CA TYR A 124 3.19 -13.06 5.13
C TYR A 124 3.20 -13.22 6.65
N HIS A 125 3.41 -12.13 7.41
CA HIS A 125 3.30 -12.16 8.86
C HIS A 125 1.89 -12.55 9.31
N ALA A 126 0.85 -11.93 8.73
CA ALA A 126 -0.55 -12.25 9.02
C ALA A 126 -0.91 -13.71 8.68
N LYS A 127 -0.22 -14.32 7.71
CA LYS A 127 -0.34 -15.75 7.37
C LYS A 127 0.48 -16.68 8.27
N GLY A 128 1.29 -16.15 9.18
CA GLY A 128 2.21 -16.93 10.00
C GLY A 128 3.46 -17.43 9.26
N ASN A 129 3.68 -17.01 8.01
CA ASN A 129 4.91 -17.32 7.28
C ASN A 129 6.01 -16.31 7.64
N ASN A 130 6.54 -16.46 8.85
CA ASN A 130 7.52 -15.54 9.44
C ASN A 130 8.83 -15.47 8.65
N SER A 131 9.20 -16.55 7.93
CA SER A 131 10.42 -16.56 7.11
C SER A 131 10.31 -15.61 5.92
N GLU A 132 9.21 -15.67 5.17
CA GLU A 132 9.01 -14.74 4.06
C GLU A 132 8.75 -13.31 4.55
N ALA A 133 8.05 -13.12 5.68
CA ALA A 133 7.88 -11.80 6.28
C ALA A 133 9.23 -11.12 6.57
N VAL A 134 10.16 -11.84 7.21
CA VAL A 134 11.52 -11.34 7.47
C VAL A 134 12.29 -11.05 6.17
N LYS A 135 12.19 -11.92 5.17
CA LYS A 135 12.87 -11.77 3.89
C LYS A 135 12.45 -10.49 3.18
N PHE A 136 11.16 -10.23 3.04
CA PHE A 136 10.66 -9.02 2.36
C PHE A 136 10.91 -7.76 3.17
N GLY A 137 10.77 -7.82 4.51
CA GLY A 137 11.08 -6.68 5.37
C GLY A 137 12.56 -6.29 5.30
N SER A 138 13.45 -7.28 5.23
CA SER A 138 14.89 -7.02 5.07
C SER A 138 15.21 -6.45 3.69
N ALA A 139 14.59 -6.97 2.62
CA ALA A 139 14.76 -6.44 1.27
C ALA A 139 14.30 -4.97 1.16
N LEU A 140 13.24 -4.58 1.87
CA LEU A 140 12.81 -3.18 1.95
C LEU A 140 13.89 -2.33 2.61
N ILE A 141 14.36 -2.73 3.79
CA ILE A 141 15.43 -2.01 4.52
C ILE A 141 16.66 -1.86 3.62
N ASP A 142 17.14 -2.94 3.03
CA ASP A 142 18.32 -2.94 2.16
C ASP A 142 18.12 -1.99 0.95
N SER A 143 16.94 -1.97 0.34
CA SER A 143 16.60 -1.06 -0.77
C SER A 143 16.68 0.41 -0.38
N THR A 144 16.47 0.75 0.91
CA THR A 144 16.56 2.13 1.42
C THR A 144 17.96 2.54 1.90
N LEU A 145 18.91 1.60 1.94
CA LEU A 145 20.30 1.84 2.33
C LEU A 145 21.22 2.12 1.13
N ILE A 146 20.76 1.87 -0.09
CA ILE A 146 21.56 2.10 -1.31
C ILE A 146 21.69 3.61 -1.57
N GLY A 147 22.91 4.12 -1.45
CA GLY A 147 23.32 5.42 -1.97
C GLY A 147 22.89 6.66 -1.19
N LEU A 148 22.41 6.53 0.06
CA LEU A 148 21.91 7.67 0.85
C LEU A 148 22.42 7.70 2.30
N ASN A 149 22.82 8.91 2.73
CA ASN A 149 23.09 9.29 4.11
C ASN A 149 22.36 10.61 4.41
N PRO A 150 21.34 10.65 5.30
CA PRO A 150 20.86 9.56 6.15
C PRO A 150 20.00 8.53 5.39
N SER A 151 19.92 7.31 5.94
CA SER A 151 19.00 6.27 5.46
C SER A 151 17.55 6.77 5.48
N ARG A 152 16.82 6.59 4.37
CA ARG A 152 15.39 6.92 4.27
C ARG A 152 14.49 5.91 4.98
N TRP A 153 15.05 4.83 5.52
CA TRP A 153 14.28 3.79 6.20
C TRP A 153 13.45 4.33 7.36
N HIS A 154 14.05 5.16 8.22
CA HIS A 154 13.39 5.73 9.40
C HIS A 154 12.35 6.80 9.05
N SER A 155 12.21 7.14 7.76
CA SER A 155 11.16 8.02 7.23
C SER A 155 10.12 7.30 6.40
N TRP A 156 10.22 5.97 6.22
CA TRP A 156 9.23 5.25 5.41
C TRP A 156 7.87 5.24 6.12
N ALA A 157 6.85 5.64 5.36
CA ALA A 157 5.44 5.50 5.67
C ALA A 157 4.71 5.13 4.40
N PHE A 158 3.62 4.38 4.52
CA PHE A 158 2.78 4.03 3.38
C PHE A 158 2.08 5.29 2.83
N SER A 159 2.13 5.52 1.51
CA SER A 159 1.68 6.79 0.93
C SER A 159 0.19 7.05 1.07
N HIS A 160 -0.62 6.00 1.22
CA HIS A 160 -2.08 6.07 1.34
C HIS A 160 -2.60 5.88 2.77
N ASP A 161 -1.70 5.64 3.74
CA ASP A 161 -2.02 5.62 5.16
C ASP A 161 -0.74 5.84 5.99
N SER A 162 -0.46 7.10 6.33
CA SER A 162 0.75 7.46 7.08
C SER A 162 0.82 6.89 8.50
N THR A 163 -0.30 6.38 9.05
CA THR A 163 -0.30 5.70 10.34
C THR A 163 0.46 4.38 10.25
N LEU A 164 0.49 3.75 9.07
CA LEU A 164 1.29 2.56 8.77
C LEU A 164 2.70 2.98 8.32
N ASN A 165 3.69 2.77 9.19
CA ASN A 165 5.04 3.28 8.96
C ASN A 165 6.15 2.31 9.36
N TYR A 166 7.40 2.78 9.32
CA TYR A 166 8.58 1.97 9.61
C TYR A 166 8.54 1.33 11.01
N LEU A 167 7.83 1.90 12.00
CA LEU A 167 7.66 1.29 13.32
C LEU A 167 6.77 0.06 13.26
N ASP A 168 5.67 0.09 12.51
CA ASP A 168 4.79 -1.06 12.28
C ASP A 168 5.52 -2.20 11.59
N LEU A 169 6.36 -1.84 10.62
CA LEU A 169 7.18 -2.80 9.89
C LEU A 169 8.25 -3.40 10.81
N ARG A 170 8.89 -2.59 11.65
CA ARG A 170 9.87 -3.06 12.64
C ARG A 170 9.25 -4.00 13.66
N ILE A 171 8.08 -3.67 14.21
CA ILE A 171 7.42 -4.55 15.19
C ILE A 171 6.97 -5.86 14.52
N THR A 172 6.47 -5.80 13.28
CA THR A 172 6.11 -6.99 12.48
C THR A 172 7.31 -7.89 12.23
N MET A 173 8.46 -7.31 11.87
CA MET A 173 9.72 -8.05 11.71
C MET A 173 10.20 -8.61 13.05
N ALA A 174 10.11 -7.85 14.15
CA ALA A 174 10.51 -8.31 15.48
C ALA A 174 9.71 -9.55 15.92
N SER A 175 8.39 -9.52 15.74
CA SER A 175 7.47 -10.63 16.00
C SER A 175 7.79 -11.84 15.13
N SER A 176 8.07 -11.62 13.83
CA SER A 176 8.43 -12.70 12.91
C SER A 176 9.79 -13.32 13.27
N TYR A 177 10.80 -12.52 13.60
CA TYR A 177 12.08 -13.02 14.11
C TYR A 177 11.92 -13.79 15.42
N PHE A 178 11.04 -13.34 16.31
CA PHE A 178 10.79 -13.99 17.59
C PHE A 178 10.19 -15.38 17.39
N ALA A 179 9.21 -15.49 16.49
CA ALA A 179 8.60 -16.77 16.10
C ALA A 179 9.61 -17.74 15.45
N LEU A 180 10.67 -17.22 14.82
CA LEU A 180 11.78 -18.00 14.26
C LEU A 180 12.91 -18.27 15.26
N ALA A 181 12.74 -17.91 16.54
CA ALA A 181 13.77 -17.97 17.58
C ALA A 181 15.06 -17.20 17.26
N LYS A 182 14.99 -16.17 16.39
CA LYS A 182 16.10 -15.29 16.01
C LYS A 182 16.15 -14.06 16.93
N PHE A 183 16.43 -14.31 18.20
CA PHE A 183 16.25 -13.34 19.28
C PHE A 183 17.13 -12.09 19.20
N ASP A 184 18.36 -12.20 18.68
CA ASP A 184 19.22 -11.02 18.47
C ASP A 184 18.58 -10.02 17.50
N SER A 185 17.96 -10.53 16.42
CA SER A 185 17.24 -9.69 15.46
C SER A 185 15.96 -9.12 16.08
N THR A 186 15.20 -9.92 16.84
CA THR A 186 14.06 -9.40 17.62
C THR A 186 14.46 -8.24 18.50
N HIS A 187 15.54 -8.40 19.27
CA HIS A 187 16.06 -7.38 20.17
C HIS A 187 16.44 -6.09 19.44
N LYS A 188 17.14 -6.20 18.30
CA LYS A 188 17.52 -5.03 17.47
C LYS A 188 16.30 -4.24 17.00
N HIS A 189 15.26 -4.91 16.50
CA HIS A 189 14.05 -4.23 16.04
C HIS A 189 13.26 -3.61 17.21
N LEU A 190 13.08 -4.34 18.32
CA LEU A 190 12.40 -3.85 19.51
C LEU A 190 13.07 -2.61 20.09
N LYS A 191 14.41 -2.61 20.17
CA LYS A 191 15.17 -1.46 20.67
C LYS A 191 14.86 -0.21 19.86
N VAL A 192 14.89 -0.29 18.54
CA VAL A 192 14.59 0.87 17.69
C VAL A 192 13.15 1.35 17.89
N VAL A 193 12.19 0.44 18.00
CA VAL A 193 10.78 0.83 18.25
C VAL A 193 10.63 1.57 19.59
N LEU A 194 11.23 1.05 20.67
CA LEU A 194 11.18 1.69 21.99
C LEU A 194 11.85 3.06 21.99
N ASP A 195 13.06 3.15 21.42
CA ASP A 195 13.83 4.38 21.34
C ASP A 195 13.05 5.45 20.53
N SER A 196 12.48 5.07 19.38
CA SER A 196 11.66 5.97 18.53
C SER A 196 10.35 6.42 19.18
N LEU A 197 9.78 5.62 20.09
CA LEU A 197 8.58 5.99 20.84
C LEU A 197 8.87 6.83 22.09
N GLY A 198 10.15 7.03 22.44
CA GLY A 198 10.53 7.66 23.71
C GLY A 198 10.02 6.89 24.92
N SER A 199 9.85 5.56 24.80
CA SER A 199 9.26 4.74 25.85
C SER A 199 10.16 4.69 27.08
N SER A 200 9.59 4.89 28.26
CA SER A 200 10.27 4.66 29.54
C SER A 200 10.35 3.18 29.91
N SER A 201 9.70 2.29 29.14
CA SER A 201 9.72 0.85 29.42
C SER A 201 11.11 0.27 29.15
N LEU A 202 11.62 -0.51 30.10
CA LEU A 202 12.87 -1.24 29.90
C LEU A 202 12.70 -2.29 28.79
N LEU A 203 13.67 -2.36 27.89
CA LEU A 203 13.75 -3.42 26.88
C LEU A 203 13.95 -4.77 27.57
N ILE A 204 13.00 -5.68 27.38
CA ILE A 204 13.09 -7.04 27.93
C ILE A 204 13.99 -7.86 27.00
N ASN A 205 14.99 -8.52 27.56
CA ASN A 205 16.02 -9.23 26.80
C ASN A 205 16.39 -10.61 27.37
N ASP A 206 15.61 -11.15 28.31
CA ASP A 206 15.76 -12.55 28.72
C ASP A 206 15.09 -13.46 27.71
N TYR A 207 15.89 -13.98 26.78
CA TYR A 207 15.47 -14.99 25.81
C TYR A 207 15.80 -16.42 26.24
N SER A 208 16.51 -16.58 27.36
CA SER A 208 17.03 -17.87 27.82
C SER A 208 15.97 -18.71 28.52
N THR A 209 15.07 -18.05 29.26
CA THR A 209 14.01 -18.71 30.03
C THR A 209 12.66 -18.68 29.31
N LEU A 210 11.77 -19.63 29.64
CA LEU A 210 10.39 -19.60 29.14
C LEU A 210 9.65 -18.33 29.61
N LEU A 211 9.81 -17.96 30.88
CA LEU A 211 9.20 -16.76 31.45
C LEU A 211 9.71 -15.48 30.78
N GLY A 212 11.01 -15.40 30.51
CA GLY A 212 11.61 -14.28 29.77
C GLY A 212 11.03 -14.14 28.38
N ARG A 213 10.95 -15.25 27.62
CA ARG A 213 10.32 -15.26 26.29
C ARG A 213 8.84 -14.85 26.33
N GLN A 214 8.08 -15.30 27.33
CA GLN A 214 6.69 -14.86 27.54
C GLN A 214 6.59 -13.34 27.75
N LYS A 215 7.49 -12.76 28.55
CA LYS A 215 7.55 -11.31 28.77
C LYS A 215 7.92 -10.54 27.51
N VAL A 216 8.86 -11.04 26.70
CA VAL A 216 9.18 -10.41 25.40
C VAL A 216 7.98 -10.45 24.45
N ALA A 217 7.27 -11.58 24.36
CA ALA A 217 6.05 -11.69 23.57
C ALA A 217 4.97 -10.69 24.03
N GLN A 218 4.80 -10.50 25.34
CA GLN A 218 3.89 -9.48 25.89
C GLN A 218 4.32 -8.04 25.53
N GLN A 219 5.63 -7.76 25.50
CA GLN A 219 6.14 -6.44 25.07
C GLN A 219 5.90 -6.20 23.58
N LEU A 220 6.10 -7.21 22.73
CA LEU A 220 5.76 -7.16 21.29
C LEU A 220 4.27 -6.84 21.09
N ASP A 221 3.38 -7.59 21.75
CA ASP A 221 1.93 -7.40 21.65
C ASP A 221 1.49 -6.01 22.13
N SER A 222 2.10 -5.52 23.22
CA SER A 222 1.78 -4.21 23.78
C SER A 222 2.20 -3.08 22.84
N LEU A 223 3.41 -3.15 22.27
CA LEU A 223 3.90 -2.17 21.30
C LEU A 223 3.09 -2.20 20.00
N GLN A 224 2.71 -3.37 19.51
CA GLN A 224 1.85 -3.50 18.34
C GLN A 224 0.50 -2.80 18.56
N LYS A 225 -0.12 -2.97 19.74
CA LYS A 225 -1.38 -2.29 20.09
C LYS A 225 -1.23 -0.78 20.18
N ILE A 226 -0.12 -0.29 20.76
CA ILE A 226 0.18 1.15 20.82
C ILE A 226 0.27 1.74 19.41
N LEU A 227 0.92 1.04 18.48
CA LEU A 227 1.08 1.51 17.11
C LEU A 227 -0.26 1.50 16.33
N GLN A 228 -1.12 0.51 16.56
CA GLN A 228 -2.45 0.42 15.93
C GLN A 228 -3.47 1.46 16.42
N GLN A 229 -3.20 2.15 17.53
CA GLN A 229 -4.11 3.13 18.14
C GLN A 229 -3.79 4.58 17.79
N LYS A 230 -2.75 4.81 16.99
CA LYS A 230 -2.37 6.15 16.50
C LYS A 230 -3.22 6.55 15.30
#